data_AF-A0A1B6J076-F1
#
_entry.id   AF-A0A1B6J076-F1
#
_cell.length_a   1.000
_cell.length_b   1.000
_cell.length_c   1.000
_cell.angle_alpha   90.00
_cell.angle_beta   90.00
_cell.angle_gamma   90.00
#
_symmetry.space_group_name_H-M   'P 1'
#
loop_
_entity.id
_entity.type
_entity.pdbx_description
1 polymer ?
#
loop_
_entity_poly.entity_id
_entity_poly.type
_entity_poly.pdbx_seq_one_letter_code
_entity_poly.pdbx_strand_id
1 'polypeptide(L)'
;MKHHWIKGNLPAHEVLCHVCMEPCEEVGLTDWQCCWCQATVHSHCMSKMAQICDLGRFRLLIVPPYCVEVTSHRTSISHRLLLSSITSPGWTDWSPVIVVANCKSGSNDGDLVLSCFRRLLNPAQVVDLSRWPPQAALEWCQLLGPSLSRPAVVLVAGGDGTVGWVLNAIHKLKLKMEPVVGIVPLGTGNDLSRVLGWGSEHSVDTTGDQILENILRARTVKLDRWQVDISPYNPLYRSHKQLLMYNYLSIGVDAQVTLDFHRTRESPFYLFSS
;
A
#
# COMPACT_ATOMS: atom_id res chain seq x y z
N MET A 1 7.84 -1.88 -23.59
CA MET A 1 7.29 -0.57 -23.16
C MET A 1 8.38 0.48 -23.32
N LYS A 2 8.03 1.73 -23.69
CA LYS A 2 9.00 2.84 -23.74
C LYS A 2 9.23 3.41 -22.35
N HIS A 3 10.43 3.94 -22.11
CA HIS A 3 10.67 4.74 -20.91
C HIS A 3 9.72 5.95 -20.87
N HIS A 4 9.28 6.31 -19.67
CA HIS A 4 8.58 7.56 -19.41
C HIS A 4 9.47 8.44 -18.54
N TRP A 5 10.06 9.46 -19.15
CA TRP A 5 11.08 10.30 -18.54
C TRP A 5 10.48 11.53 -17.88
N ILE A 6 10.89 11.80 -16.65
CA ILE A 6 10.56 13.00 -15.89
C ILE A 6 11.84 13.81 -15.75
N LYS A 7 11.80 15.09 -16.11
CA LYS A 7 12.93 16.00 -16.02
C LYS A 7 13.04 16.61 -14.61
N GLY A 8 14.24 16.69 -14.06
CA GLY A 8 14.55 17.48 -12.87
C GLY A 8 14.06 16.96 -11.52
N ASN A 9 13.17 15.98 -11.47
CA ASN A 9 12.67 15.42 -10.20
C ASN A 9 13.56 14.29 -9.67
N LEU A 10 14.87 14.53 -9.59
CA LEU A 10 15.82 13.54 -9.10
C LEU A 10 15.69 13.36 -7.58
N PRO A 11 15.97 12.17 -7.04
CA PRO A 11 16.09 11.97 -5.59
C PRO A 11 17.10 12.94 -4.97
N ALA A 12 16.83 13.40 -3.74
CA ALA A 12 17.68 14.35 -3.00
C ALA A 12 19.02 13.75 -2.48
N HIS A 13 19.38 12.55 -2.93
CA HIS A 13 20.63 11.89 -2.62
C HIS A 13 21.40 11.70 -3.91
N GLU A 14 22.72 11.59 -3.81
CA GLU A 14 23.59 11.45 -4.98
C GLU A 14 23.18 10.22 -5.82
N VAL A 15 22.58 10.48 -6.98
CA VAL A 15 22.15 9.46 -7.95
C VAL A 15 23.12 9.44 -9.12
N LEU A 16 23.55 8.24 -9.50
CA LEU A 16 24.46 8.05 -10.63
C LEU A 16 23.70 7.88 -11.94
N CYS A 17 24.24 8.44 -13.01
CA CYS A 17 23.74 8.21 -14.36
C CYS A 17 23.92 6.73 -14.75
N HIS A 18 22.83 6.11 -15.22
CA HIS A 18 22.82 4.70 -15.62
C HIS A 18 23.79 4.39 -16.77
N VAL A 19 24.21 5.39 -17.54
CA VAL A 19 25.06 5.23 -18.72
C VAL A 19 26.54 5.41 -18.40
N CYS A 20 26.92 6.52 -17.77
CA CYS A 20 28.33 6.85 -17.51
C CYS A 20 28.78 6.59 -16.06
N MET A 21 27.85 6.27 -15.16
CA MET A 21 28.10 6.05 -13.73
C MET A 21 28.63 7.28 -12.98
N GLU A 22 28.54 8.47 -13.58
CA GLU A 22 28.87 9.75 -12.93
C GLU A 22 27.62 10.35 -12.26
N PRO A 23 27.76 11.15 -11.20
CA PRO A 23 26.63 11.80 -10.53
C PRO A 23 25.79 12.65 -11.49
N CYS A 24 24.48 12.50 -11.39
CA CYS A 24 23.53 13.43 -12.01
C CYS A 24 23.45 14.71 -11.18
N GLU A 25 23.42 15.85 -11.85
CA GLU A 25 23.46 17.15 -11.18
C GLU A 25 22.04 17.53 -10.72
N GLU A 26 21.84 17.67 -9.40
CA GLU A 26 20.64 18.33 -8.87
C GLU A 26 20.60 19.82 -9.26
N VAL A 27 21.78 20.44 -9.38
CA VAL A 27 21.97 21.86 -9.66
C VAL A 27 21.73 22.15 -11.14
N GLY A 28 20.46 22.30 -11.49
CA GLY A 28 20.03 22.66 -12.85
C GLY A 28 18.72 22.00 -13.29
N LEU A 29 18.27 20.95 -12.58
CA LEU A 29 17.04 20.20 -12.89
C LEU A 29 16.99 19.75 -14.37
N THR A 30 18.15 19.50 -14.98
CA THR A 30 18.28 19.21 -16.42
C THR A 30 18.25 17.74 -16.76
N ASP A 31 18.55 16.88 -15.79
CA ASP A 31 18.66 15.45 -15.97
C ASP A 31 17.31 14.73 -15.84
N TRP A 32 17.28 13.46 -16.22
CA TRP A 32 16.05 12.71 -16.43
C TRP A 32 15.99 11.48 -15.56
N GLN A 33 14.81 11.18 -15.03
CA GLN A 33 14.52 9.93 -14.33
C GLN A 33 13.37 9.21 -15.01
N CYS A 34 13.50 7.90 -15.23
CA CYS A 34 12.39 7.10 -15.74
C CYS A 34 11.44 6.73 -14.59
N CYS A 35 10.13 7.01 -14.71
CA CYS A 35 9.16 6.69 -13.66
C CYS A 35 8.90 5.18 -13.46
N TRP A 36 9.39 4.34 -14.37
CA TRP A 36 9.20 2.89 -14.30
C TRP A 36 10.44 2.19 -13.74
N CYS A 37 11.55 2.21 -14.48
CA CYS A 37 12.77 1.54 -14.04
C CYS A 37 13.59 2.35 -13.02
N GLN A 38 13.17 3.58 -12.70
CA GLN A 38 13.85 4.51 -11.78
C GLN A 38 15.27 4.92 -12.21
N ALA A 39 15.71 4.53 -13.42
CA ALA A 39 17.01 4.91 -13.96
C ALA A 39 17.10 6.42 -14.15
N THR A 40 18.22 6.99 -13.70
CA THR A 40 18.60 8.39 -13.87
C THR A 40 19.62 8.52 -15.00
N VAL A 41 19.46 9.50 -15.88
CA VAL A 41 20.31 9.69 -17.07
C VAL A 41 20.52 11.17 -17.33
N HIS A 42 21.78 11.56 -17.59
CA HIS A 42 22.07 12.92 -18.03
C HIS A 42 21.39 13.25 -19.35
N SER A 43 21.07 14.53 -19.57
CA SER A 43 20.52 14.99 -20.86
C SER A 43 21.37 14.55 -22.08
N HIS A 44 22.70 14.58 -21.95
CA HIS A 44 23.62 14.19 -23.03
C HIS A 44 23.85 12.67 -23.13
N CYS A 45 23.55 11.91 -22.07
CA CYS A 45 23.63 10.44 -22.06
C CYS A 45 22.37 9.76 -22.59
N MET A 46 21.26 10.48 -22.74
CA MET A 46 19.96 9.95 -23.15
C MET A 46 20.01 9.13 -24.45
N SER A 47 20.81 9.56 -25.44
CA SER A 47 20.94 8.87 -26.73
C SER A 47 21.58 7.48 -26.63
N LYS A 48 22.33 7.22 -25.55
CA LYS A 48 23.00 5.93 -25.29
C LYS A 48 22.13 4.97 -24.46
N MET A 49 20.97 5.43 -23.98
CA MET A 49 20.06 4.60 -23.18
C MET A 49 19.29 3.61 -24.05
N ALA A 50 18.97 2.45 -23.48
CA ALA A 50 18.10 1.46 -24.13
C ALA A 50 16.73 2.08 -24.47
N GLN A 51 16.17 1.71 -25.62
CA GLN A 51 14.87 2.23 -26.08
C GLN A 51 13.68 1.58 -25.35
N ILE A 52 13.90 0.39 -24.78
CA ILE A 52 12.88 -0.41 -24.11
C ILE A 52 13.17 -0.40 -22.62
N CYS A 53 12.17 0.02 -21.85
CA CYS A 53 12.22 -0.03 -20.39
C CYS A 53 11.98 -1.45 -19.90
N ASP A 54 12.83 -1.90 -18.98
CA ASP A 54 12.78 -3.19 -18.30
C ASP A 54 12.00 -3.17 -16.98
N LEU A 55 11.47 -1.99 -16.61
CA LEU A 55 10.78 -1.69 -15.34
C LEU A 55 11.67 -1.83 -14.09
N GLY A 56 12.97 -2.00 -14.27
CA GLY A 56 13.98 -1.96 -13.22
C GLY A 56 13.81 -3.01 -12.11
N ARG A 57 14.43 -2.73 -10.96
CA ARG A 57 14.54 -3.67 -9.83
C ARG A 57 13.20 -4.09 -9.22
N PHE A 58 12.17 -3.27 -9.34
CA PHE A 58 10.84 -3.55 -8.78
C PHE A 58 9.86 -4.12 -9.81
N ARG A 59 10.33 -4.54 -10.99
CA ARG A 59 9.46 -5.07 -12.06
C ARG A 59 8.44 -6.09 -11.58
N LEU A 60 8.83 -6.99 -10.65
CA LEU A 60 7.97 -8.07 -10.15
C LEU A 60 6.82 -7.57 -9.26
N LEU A 61 6.92 -6.35 -8.73
CA LEU A 61 5.91 -5.71 -7.88
C LEU A 61 4.96 -4.81 -8.67
N ILE A 62 5.31 -4.47 -9.91
CA ILE A 62 4.57 -3.53 -10.77
C ILE A 62 3.55 -4.32 -11.60
N VAL A 63 2.33 -3.77 -11.74
CA VAL A 63 1.41 -4.14 -12.81
C VAL A 63 1.64 -3.19 -13.98
N PRO A 64 2.23 -3.65 -15.09
CA PRO A 64 2.52 -2.78 -16.22
C PRO A 64 1.24 -2.15 -16.77
N PRO A 65 1.27 -0.88 -17.22
CA PRO A 65 0.10 -0.24 -17.82
C PRO A 65 -0.53 -1.02 -18.98
N TYR A 66 0.26 -1.72 -19.80
CA TYR A 66 -0.25 -2.53 -20.91
C TYR A 66 -0.95 -3.83 -20.47
N CYS A 67 -0.82 -4.21 -19.20
CA CYS A 67 -1.50 -5.35 -18.61
C CYS A 67 -2.90 -4.99 -18.10
N VAL A 68 -3.26 -3.71 -18.04
CA VAL A 68 -4.50 -3.23 -17.41
C VAL A 68 -5.50 -2.82 -18.47
N GLU A 69 -6.66 -3.48 -18.48
CA GLU A 69 -7.82 -3.04 -19.25
C GLU A 69 -8.84 -2.39 -18.31
N VAL A 70 -9.44 -1.29 -18.78
CA VAL A 70 -10.43 -0.53 -18.00
C VAL A 70 -11.73 -0.39 -18.77
N THR A 71 -12.85 -0.48 -18.07
CA THR A 71 -14.17 -0.17 -18.62
C THR A 71 -14.63 1.20 -18.16
N SER A 72 -15.07 2.05 -19.10
CA SER A 72 -15.76 3.30 -18.79
C SER A 72 -17.23 3.02 -18.48
N HIS A 73 -17.57 2.73 -17.23
CA HIS A 73 -18.96 2.86 -16.79
C HIS A 73 -19.23 4.32 -16.41
N ARG A 74 -20.02 5.02 -17.24
CA ARG A 74 -20.55 6.35 -16.91
C ARG A 74 -21.66 6.20 -15.87
N THR A 75 -21.31 6.18 -14.60
CA THR A 75 -22.26 6.44 -13.50
C THR A 75 -21.84 7.73 -12.79
N SER A 76 -22.77 8.67 -12.63
CA SER A 76 -22.51 10.11 -12.46
C SER A 76 -21.97 10.54 -11.08
N ILE A 77 -21.26 9.68 -10.35
CA ILE A 77 -20.94 9.93 -8.93
C ILE A 77 -19.46 9.61 -8.58
N SER A 78 -18.67 9.06 -9.52
CA SER A 78 -17.27 8.70 -9.23
C SER A 78 -16.43 8.64 -10.51
N HIS A 79 -15.37 9.44 -10.58
CA HIS A 79 -14.34 9.40 -11.65
C HIS A 79 -13.38 8.20 -11.55
N ARG A 80 -13.80 7.07 -10.98
CA ARG A 80 -12.96 5.86 -10.90
C ARG A 80 -13.16 5.02 -12.15
N LEU A 81 -12.09 4.84 -12.93
CA LEU A 81 -12.01 3.83 -13.98
C LEU A 81 -12.14 2.45 -13.31
N LEU A 82 -13.10 1.64 -13.76
CA LEU A 82 -13.28 0.27 -13.27
C LEU A 82 -12.34 -0.66 -14.02
N LEU A 83 -11.69 -1.57 -13.30
CA LEU A 83 -10.80 -2.55 -13.90
C LEU A 83 -11.66 -3.62 -14.57
N SER A 84 -11.42 -3.87 -15.86
CA SER A 84 -12.15 -4.89 -16.60
C SER A 84 -11.42 -6.23 -16.56
N SER A 85 -10.11 -6.18 -16.79
CA SER A 85 -9.25 -7.36 -16.79
C SER A 85 -7.81 -6.95 -16.49
N ILE A 86 -7.02 -7.91 -15.99
CA ILE A 86 -5.58 -7.76 -15.87
C ILE A 86 -4.93 -8.99 -16.50
N THR A 87 -4.05 -8.75 -17.48
CA THR A 87 -3.32 -9.82 -18.18
C THR A 87 -1.92 -10.00 -17.60
N SER A 88 -1.43 -11.24 -17.59
CA SER A 88 -0.06 -11.51 -17.14
C SER A 88 0.97 -10.97 -18.13
N PRO A 89 2.05 -10.30 -17.67
CA PRO A 89 3.18 -9.94 -18.52
C PRO A 89 4.05 -11.15 -18.91
N GLY A 90 3.75 -12.36 -18.42
CA GLY A 90 4.48 -13.59 -18.73
C GLY A 90 5.76 -13.78 -17.91
N TRP A 91 5.95 -13.04 -16.81
CA TRP A 91 7.13 -13.18 -15.96
C TRP A 91 6.97 -14.28 -14.93
N THR A 92 8.05 -15.03 -14.71
CA THR A 92 8.15 -15.97 -13.59
C THR A 92 8.22 -15.22 -12.27
N ASP A 93 7.58 -15.76 -11.23
CA ASP A 93 7.56 -15.18 -9.88
C ASP A 93 6.97 -13.75 -9.79
N TRP A 94 6.15 -13.36 -10.77
CA TRP A 94 5.43 -12.09 -10.70
C TRP A 94 4.50 -12.07 -9.49
N SER A 95 4.65 -11.05 -8.65
CA SER A 95 3.96 -10.91 -7.37
C SER A 95 3.69 -9.42 -7.10
N PRO A 96 2.66 -8.84 -7.75
CA PRO A 96 2.35 -7.42 -7.65
C PRO A 96 2.08 -6.96 -6.22
N VAL A 97 2.44 -5.70 -5.94
CA VAL A 97 2.08 -5.00 -4.70
C VAL A 97 0.92 -4.04 -4.97
N ILE A 98 -0.14 -4.13 -4.17
CA ILE A 98 -1.23 -3.17 -4.13
C ILE A 98 -1.08 -2.39 -2.82
N VAL A 99 -0.83 -1.09 -2.93
CA VAL A 99 -0.62 -0.22 -1.77
C VAL A 99 -1.95 0.39 -1.37
N VAL A 100 -2.31 0.30 -0.09
CA VAL A 100 -3.49 0.93 0.47
C VAL A 100 -3.10 1.79 1.65
N ALA A 101 -3.58 3.03 1.72
CA ALA A 101 -3.31 3.91 2.87
C ALA A 101 -4.59 4.56 3.35
N ASN A 102 -4.72 4.71 4.67
CA ASN A 102 -5.82 5.48 5.28
C ASN A 102 -5.30 6.83 5.79
N CYS A 103 -5.45 7.88 4.98
CA CYS A 103 -4.97 9.23 5.30
C CYS A 103 -5.76 9.94 6.42
N LYS A 104 -6.85 9.35 6.93
CA LYS A 104 -7.65 9.95 8.03
C LYS A 104 -7.20 9.50 9.42
N SER A 105 -6.30 8.51 9.53
CA SER A 105 -6.01 7.80 10.79
C SER A 105 -4.72 8.21 11.54
N GLY A 106 -4.11 9.37 11.23
CA GLY A 106 -2.86 9.81 11.89
C GLY A 106 -2.35 11.17 11.40
N SER A 107 -1.07 11.47 11.69
CA SER A 107 -0.29 12.52 11.02
C SER A 107 -0.46 12.39 9.50
N ASN A 108 -0.36 13.48 8.74
CA ASN A 108 -0.56 13.53 7.27
C ASN A 108 0.40 12.64 6.43
N ASP A 109 1.10 11.69 7.05
CA ASP A 109 2.07 10.77 6.47
C ASP A 109 1.43 9.82 5.45
N GLY A 110 0.13 9.55 5.56
CA GLY A 110 -0.62 8.74 4.59
C GLY A 110 -0.54 9.31 3.17
N ASP A 111 -0.66 10.63 3.00
CA ASP A 111 -0.57 11.27 1.69
C ASP A 111 0.85 11.23 1.11
N LEU A 112 1.86 11.36 1.98
CA LEU A 112 3.27 11.21 1.60
C LEU A 112 3.55 9.78 1.12
N VAL A 113 3.05 8.78 1.83
CA VAL A 113 3.19 7.37 1.45
C VAL A 113 2.50 7.11 0.11
N LEU A 114 1.26 7.56 -0.08
CA LEU A 114 0.55 7.40 -1.36
C LEU A 114 1.30 8.09 -2.51
N SER A 115 1.77 9.32 -2.29
CA SER A 115 2.55 10.07 -3.28
C SER A 115 3.84 9.34 -3.65
N CYS A 116 4.56 8.85 -2.65
CA CYS A 116 5.80 8.10 -2.83
C CYS A 116 5.59 6.84 -3.69
N PHE A 117 4.61 6.01 -3.35
CA PHE A 117 4.36 4.77 -4.10
C PHE A 117 3.78 5.01 -5.50
N ARG A 118 3.06 6.11 -5.74
CA ARG A 118 2.61 6.50 -7.10
C ARG A 118 3.77 6.84 -8.04
N ARG A 119 4.94 7.21 -7.50
CA ARG A 119 6.17 7.44 -8.27
C ARG A 119 6.93 6.14 -8.58
N LEU A 120 6.79 5.13 -7.71
CA LEU A 120 7.55 3.87 -7.80
C LEU A 120 6.78 2.75 -8.52
N LEU A 121 5.45 2.75 -8.44
CA LEU A 121 4.58 1.72 -8.96
C LEU A 121 3.63 2.30 -10.02
N ASN A 122 2.82 1.46 -10.65
CA ASN A 122 1.69 1.95 -11.44
C ASN A 122 0.75 2.71 -10.48
N PRO A 123 0.41 3.99 -10.74
CA PRO A 123 -0.44 4.78 -9.84
C PRO A 123 -1.79 4.13 -9.52
N ALA A 124 -2.29 3.27 -10.41
CA ALA A 124 -3.54 2.55 -10.22
C ALA A 124 -3.44 1.45 -9.14
N GLN A 125 -2.23 0.97 -8.82
CA GLN A 125 -1.95 0.05 -7.70
C GLN A 125 -2.01 0.74 -6.33
N VAL A 126 -2.16 2.07 -6.28
CA VAL A 126 -2.07 2.86 -5.04
C VAL A 126 -3.43 3.44 -4.68
N VAL A 127 -4.10 2.81 -3.72
CA VAL A 127 -5.49 3.08 -3.34
C VAL A 127 -5.57 3.87 -2.04
N ASP A 128 -6.28 5.00 -2.10
CA ASP A 128 -6.59 5.83 -0.95
C ASP A 128 -7.86 5.32 -0.25
N LEU A 129 -7.70 4.74 0.93
CA LEU A 129 -8.80 4.19 1.73
C LEU A 129 -9.70 5.28 2.36
N SER A 130 -9.26 6.54 2.36
CA SER A 130 -10.09 7.66 2.80
C SER A 130 -11.19 8.00 1.79
N ARG A 131 -10.98 7.60 0.52
CA ARG A 131 -11.88 7.79 -0.63
C ARG A 131 -12.62 6.52 -1.03
N TRP A 132 -11.97 5.37 -0.91
CA TRP A 132 -12.48 4.08 -1.40
C TRP A 132 -12.43 3.00 -0.32
N PRO A 133 -13.37 2.05 -0.30
CA PRO A 133 -13.32 0.94 0.65
C PRO A 133 -12.24 -0.10 0.21
N PRO A 134 -11.72 -0.95 1.12
CA PRO A 134 -10.69 -1.95 0.83
C PRO A 134 -11.02 -2.88 -0.33
N GLN A 135 -12.30 -3.14 -0.58
CA GLN A 135 -12.78 -3.92 -1.72
C GLN A 135 -12.29 -3.37 -3.06
N ALA A 136 -12.10 -2.05 -3.18
CA ALA A 136 -11.49 -1.41 -4.35
C ALA A 136 -10.06 -1.88 -4.61
N ALA A 137 -9.27 -2.09 -3.55
CA ALA A 137 -7.93 -2.65 -3.67
C ALA A 137 -7.97 -4.15 -3.93
N LEU A 138 -8.90 -4.87 -3.30
CA LEU A 138 -9.03 -6.32 -3.43
C LEU A 138 -9.59 -6.77 -4.79
N GLU A 139 -10.25 -5.88 -5.52
CA GLU A 139 -10.62 -6.06 -6.95
C GLU A 139 -9.37 -6.39 -7.79
N TRP A 140 -8.24 -5.73 -7.54
CA TRP A 140 -6.97 -6.08 -8.18
C TRP A 140 -6.55 -7.51 -7.87
N CYS A 141 -6.60 -7.90 -6.60
CA CYS A 141 -6.23 -9.26 -6.18
C CYS A 141 -7.13 -10.32 -6.81
N GLN A 142 -8.43 -10.02 -6.94
CA GLN A 142 -9.40 -10.90 -7.61
C GLN A 142 -9.07 -11.10 -9.08
N LEU A 143 -8.73 -10.02 -9.80
CA LEU A 143 -8.41 -10.06 -11.23
C LEU A 143 -7.03 -10.66 -11.50
N LEU A 144 -6.04 -10.38 -10.64
CA LEU A 144 -4.68 -10.92 -10.75
C LEU A 144 -4.62 -12.41 -10.43
N GLY A 145 -5.40 -12.86 -9.43
CA GLY A 145 -5.32 -14.19 -8.85
C GLY A 145 -5.20 -15.34 -9.87
N PRO A 146 -6.06 -15.44 -10.89
CA PRO A 146 -5.99 -16.53 -11.88
C PRO A 146 -4.67 -16.62 -12.65
N SER A 147 -3.91 -15.53 -12.74
CA SER A 147 -2.71 -15.42 -13.57
C SER A 147 -1.39 -15.44 -12.79
N LEU A 148 -1.42 -15.44 -11.45
CA LEU A 148 -0.22 -15.43 -10.63
C LEU A 148 0.18 -16.85 -10.18
N SER A 149 1.48 -17.11 -10.12
CA SER A 149 2.04 -18.28 -9.46
C SER A 149 2.28 -18.06 -7.96
N ARG A 150 2.28 -16.80 -7.51
CA ARG A 150 2.47 -16.37 -6.12
C ARG A 150 1.38 -15.38 -5.72
N PRO A 151 0.97 -15.33 -4.45
CA PRO A 151 -0.04 -14.37 -4.03
C PRO A 151 0.46 -12.93 -4.20
N ALA A 152 -0.41 -12.05 -4.66
CA ALA A 152 -0.16 -10.61 -4.62
C ALA A 152 0.01 -10.13 -3.17
N VAL A 153 0.70 -9.02 -3.00
CA VAL A 153 0.92 -8.39 -1.69
C VAL A 153 -0.01 -7.18 -1.57
N VAL A 154 -0.80 -7.10 -0.51
CA VAL A 154 -1.47 -5.86 -0.11
C VAL A 154 -0.63 -5.19 0.96
N LEU A 155 -0.01 -4.06 0.62
CA LEU A 155 0.76 -3.25 1.56
C LEU A 155 -0.18 -2.22 2.21
N VAL A 156 -0.41 -2.38 3.51
CA VAL A 156 -1.34 -1.52 4.27
C VAL A 156 -0.56 -0.49 5.06
N ALA A 157 -0.70 0.78 4.68
CA ALA A 157 -0.17 1.92 5.41
C ALA A 157 -1.22 2.50 6.36
N GLY A 158 -1.03 2.26 7.66
CA GLY A 158 -1.99 2.61 8.69
C GLY A 158 -1.65 1.97 10.04
N GLY A 159 -2.48 2.24 11.04
CA GLY A 159 -2.43 1.52 12.32
C GLY A 159 -3.22 0.20 12.30
N ASP A 160 -3.25 -0.49 13.44
CA ASP A 160 -3.86 -1.82 13.59
C ASP A 160 -5.34 -1.87 13.17
N GLY A 161 -6.11 -0.81 13.40
CA GLY A 161 -7.51 -0.72 12.96
C GLY A 161 -7.67 -0.76 11.43
N THR A 162 -6.79 -0.08 10.69
CA THR A 162 -6.78 -0.10 9.22
C THR A 162 -6.33 -1.46 8.70
N VAL A 163 -5.31 -2.07 9.32
CA VAL A 163 -4.84 -3.43 8.99
C VAL A 163 -5.98 -4.44 9.20
N GLY A 164 -6.66 -4.39 10.35
CA GLY A 164 -7.80 -5.24 10.65
C GLY A 164 -8.97 -5.05 9.68
N TRP A 165 -9.23 -3.81 9.24
CA TRP A 165 -10.27 -3.52 8.24
C TRP A 165 -9.99 -4.23 6.90
N VAL A 166 -8.74 -4.18 6.44
CA VAL A 166 -8.30 -4.86 5.21
C VAL A 166 -8.34 -6.39 5.36
N LEU A 167 -7.82 -6.93 6.46
CA LEU A 167 -7.85 -8.38 6.73
C LEU A 167 -9.29 -8.92 6.79
N ASN A 168 -10.21 -8.16 7.38
CA ASN A 168 -11.63 -8.50 7.41
C ASN A 168 -12.26 -8.48 6.01
N ALA A 169 -11.86 -7.53 5.16
CA ALA A 169 -12.33 -7.46 3.78
C ALA A 169 -11.83 -8.65 2.94
N ILE A 170 -10.55 -9.01 3.08
CA ILE A 170 -9.96 -10.20 2.43
C ILE A 170 -10.76 -11.46 2.81
N HIS A 171 -11.00 -11.65 4.11
CA HIS A 171 -11.74 -12.80 4.59
C HIS A 171 -13.17 -12.89 4.01
N LYS A 172 -13.88 -11.77 3.96
CA LYS A 172 -15.26 -11.72 3.47
C LYS A 172 -15.35 -12.04 1.98
N LEU A 173 -14.37 -11.61 1.19
CA LEU A 173 -14.37 -11.81 -0.26
C LEU A 173 -14.03 -13.24 -0.69
N LYS A 174 -13.39 -14.05 0.18
CA LYS A 174 -13.03 -15.46 -0.10
C LYS A 174 -12.40 -15.62 -1.49
N LEU A 175 -11.38 -14.83 -1.76
CA LEU A 175 -10.71 -14.80 -3.06
C LEU A 175 -10.11 -16.17 -3.39
N LYS A 176 -10.11 -16.54 -4.67
CA LYS A 176 -9.54 -17.81 -5.15
C LYS A 176 -8.08 -17.99 -4.70
N MET A 177 -7.32 -16.90 -4.73
CA MET A 177 -6.00 -16.81 -4.13
C MET A 177 -6.00 -15.61 -3.20
N GLU A 178 -5.82 -15.88 -1.91
CA GLU A 178 -5.76 -14.82 -0.91
C GLU A 178 -4.42 -14.07 -1.02
N PRO A 179 -4.44 -12.73 -1.03
CA PRO A 179 -3.21 -11.97 -1.01
C PRO A 179 -2.55 -12.05 0.36
N VAL A 180 -1.23 -11.86 0.40
CA VAL A 180 -0.49 -11.67 1.65
C VAL A 180 -0.52 -10.18 2.05
N VAL A 181 -0.41 -9.90 3.35
CA VAL A 181 -0.50 -8.53 3.86
C VAL A 181 0.85 -8.09 4.44
N GLY A 182 1.35 -6.95 3.96
CA GLY A 182 2.47 -6.21 4.56
C GLY A 182 1.97 -4.95 5.26
N ILE A 183 2.74 -4.41 6.20
CA ILE A 183 2.33 -3.26 7.01
C ILE A 183 3.35 -2.13 6.88
N VAL A 184 2.87 -0.90 6.68
CA VAL A 184 3.63 0.33 6.91
C VAL A 184 3.02 1.00 8.15
N PRO A 185 3.73 1.02 9.30
CA PRO A 185 3.19 1.47 10.58
C PRO A 185 3.02 3.01 10.61
N LEU A 186 1.79 3.50 10.36
CA LEU A 186 1.46 4.94 10.38
C LEU A 186 0.63 5.39 11.61
N GLY A 187 0.53 4.55 12.65
CA GLY A 187 -0.20 4.86 13.88
C GLY A 187 0.69 4.98 15.12
N THR A 188 0.08 5.18 16.29
CA THR A 188 0.77 5.19 17.59
C THR A 188 0.84 3.80 18.25
N GLY A 189 -0.17 2.96 18.03
CA GLY A 189 -0.26 1.58 18.53
C GLY A 189 -0.21 0.57 17.38
N ASN A 190 0.98 0.38 16.78
CA ASN A 190 1.19 -0.54 15.65
C ASN A 190 1.68 -1.92 16.15
N ASP A 191 0.92 -2.56 17.02
CA ASP A 191 1.36 -3.78 17.69
C ASP A 191 1.48 -4.95 16.71
N LEU A 192 0.56 -5.04 15.73
CA LEU A 192 0.68 -6.03 14.65
C LEU A 192 1.98 -5.83 13.86
N SER A 193 2.33 -4.58 13.56
CA SER A 193 3.58 -4.26 12.86
C SER A 193 4.81 -4.69 13.66
N ARG A 194 4.82 -4.42 14.98
CA ARG A 194 5.93 -4.79 15.88
C ARG A 194 6.12 -6.30 15.94
N VAL A 195 5.03 -7.05 16.16
CA VAL A 195 5.06 -8.51 16.28
C VAL A 195 5.45 -9.18 14.96
N LEU A 196 4.98 -8.64 13.83
CA LEU A 196 5.28 -9.18 12.49
C LEU A 196 6.63 -8.70 11.93
N GLY A 197 7.38 -7.88 12.66
CA GLY A 197 8.72 -7.44 12.28
C GLY A 197 8.77 -6.30 11.25
N TRP A 198 7.67 -5.56 11.06
CA TRP A 198 7.61 -4.38 10.19
C TRP A 198 8.04 -3.07 10.89
N GLY A 199 8.31 -3.14 12.20
CA GLY A 199 8.80 -2.02 13.00
C GLY A 199 7.70 -1.34 13.83
N SER A 200 8.12 -0.44 14.71
CA SER A 200 7.23 0.28 15.62
C SER A 200 6.54 1.47 14.97
N GLU A 201 7.27 2.23 14.15
CA GLU A 201 6.84 3.48 13.53
C GLU A 201 7.53 3.64 12.17
N HIS A 202 6.86 4.28 11.23
CA HIS A 202 7.46 4.66 9.96
C HIS A 202 8.39 5.85 10.20
N SER A 203 9.70 5.62 10.11
CA SER A 203 10.67 6.71 10.20
C SER A 203 10.61 7.56 8.92
N VAL A 204 10.80 8.88 9.07
CA VAL A 204 10.87 9.85 7.95
C VAL A 204 11.97 9.47 6.94
N ASP A 205 13.01 8.76 7.40
CA ASP A 205 14.14 8.32 6.59
C ASP A 205 13.85 7.06 5.76
N THR A 206 12.76 6.33 6.06
CA THR A 206 12.41 5.11 5.33
C THR A 206 11.76 5.47 4.00
N THR A 207 12.53 5.34 2.91
CA THR A 207 12.03 5.59 1.56
C THR A 207 11.10 4.45 1.08
N GLY A 208 10.22 4.77 0.12
CA GLY A 208 9.37 3.77 -0.52
C GLY A 208 10.18 2.63 -1.17
N ASP A 209 11.35 2.95 -1.74
CA ASP A 209 12.28 1.96 -2.28
C ASP A 209 12.69 0.92 -1.23
N GLN A 210 13.06 1.37 -0.03
CA GLN A 210 13.45 0.48 1.06
C GLN A 210 12.30 -0.45 1.48
N ILE A 211 11.07 0.06 1.48
CA ILE A 211 9.89 -0.76 1.79
C ILE A 211 9.67 -1.82 0.71
N LEU A 212 9.76 -1.47 -0.58
CA LEU A 212 9.64 -2.44 -1.68
C LEU A 212 10.74 -3.50 -1.63
N GLU A 213 11.97 -3.11 -1.29
CA GLU A 213 13.06 -4.06 -1.07
C GLU A 213 12.80 -5.00 0.11
N ASN A 214 12.24 -4.47 1.21
CA ASN A 214 11.86 -5.28 2.36
C ASN A 214 10.76 -6.28 1.97
N ILE A 215 9.78 -5.89 1.16
CA ILE A 215 8.73 -6.79 0.64
C ILE A 215 9.33 -7.93 -0.19
N LEU A 216 10.29 -7.64 -1.07
CA LEU A 216 10.96 -8.67 -1.88
C LEU A 216 11.73 -9.70 -1.04
N ARG A 217 12.22 -9.30 0.14
CA ARG A 217 12.98 -10.16 1.07
C ARG A 217 12.12 -10.76 2.17
N ALA A 218 10.87 -10.30 2.33
CA ALA A 218 10.00 -10.67 3.42
C ALA A 218 9.59 -12.15 3.35
N ARG A 219 9.31 -12.72 4.53
CA ARG A 219 8.76 -14.08 4.65
C ARG A 219 7.30 -13.99 5.07
N THR A 220 6.49 -14.84 4.48
CA THR A 220 5.08 -14.95 4.86
C THR A 220 4.95 -15.78 6.13
N VAL A 221 4.15 -15.27 7.07
CA VAL A 221 3.75 -15.98 8.29
C VAL A 221 2.23 -16.10 8.33
N LYS A 222 1.73 -17.14 8.99
CA LYS A 222 0.29 -17.27 9.26
C LYS A 222 -0.06 -16.40 10.48
N LEU A 223 -1.20 -15.72 10.39
CA LEU A 223 -1.73 -14.90 11.48
C LEU A 223 -3.05 -15.51 11.94
N ASP A 224 -3.15 -15.78 13.24
CA ASP A 224 -4.38 -16.27 13.84
C ASP A 224 -5.44 -15.16 13.91
N ARG A 225 -6.70 -15.55 13.79
CA ARG A 225 -7.85 -14.63 13.85
C ARG A 225 -8.87 -15.15 14.82
N TRP A 226 -9.29 -14.27 15.71
CA TRP A 226 -10.22 -14.60 16.77
C TRP A 226 -11.61 -14.12 16.36
N GLN A 227 -12.60 -15.00 16.47
CA GLN A 227 -14.00 -14.64 16.36
C GLN A 227 -14.57 -14.52 17.77
N VAL A 228 -15.11 -13.34 18.09
CA VAL A 228 -15.67 -13.02 19.40
C VAL A 228 -17.18 -12.85 19.23
N ASP A 229 -17.95 -13.77 19.79
CA ASP A 229 -19.40 -13.74 19.81
C ASP A 229 -19.88 -13.17 21.16
N ILE A 230 -20.53 -12.01 21.10
CA ILE A 230 -21.04 -11.27 22.25
C ILE A 230 -22.55 -11.44 22.28
N SER A 231 -23.04 -12.09 23.33
CA SER A 231 -24.46 -12.32 23.57
C SER A 231 -24.91 -11.63 24.85
N PRO A 232 -26.09 -10.97 24.87
CA PRO A 232 -26.63 -10.40 26.09
C PRO A 232 -27.03 -11.51 27.06
N TYR A 233 -26.86 -11.24 28.36
CA TYR A 233 -27.26 -12.18 29.41
C TYR A 233 -28.77 -12.44 29.41
N ASN A 234 -29.57 -11.40 29.15
CA ASN A 234 -31.02 -11.55 29.02
C ASN A 234 -31.40 -11.74 27.53
N PRO A 235 -31.97 -12.90 27.15
CA PRO A 235 -32.33 -13.23 25.76
C PRO A 235 -33.35 -12.28 25.11
N LEU A 236 -34.05 -11.47 25.92
CA LEU A 236 -35.00 -10.48 25.42
C LEU A 236 -34.32 -9.32 24.66
N TYR A 237 -33.02 -9.06 24.91
CA TYR A 237 -32.25 -8.09 24.14
C TYR A 237 -31.66 -8.78 22.90
N ARG A 238 -31.93 -8.26 21.70
CA ARG A 238 -31.49 -8.86 20.41
C ARG A 238 -30.12 -8.38 19.92
N SER A 239 -29.22 -7.96 20.81
CA SER A 239 -27.91 -7.43 20.39
C SER A 239 -26.84 -8.53 20.36
N HIS A 240 -27.01 -9.54 19.51
CA HIS A 240 -25.91 -10.45 19.18
C HIS A 240 -24.89 -9.70 18.32
N LYS A 241 -23.62 -9.66 18.73
CA LYS A 241 -22.54 -9.05 17.96
C LYS A 241 -21.44 -10.06 17.75
N GLN A 242 -21.00 -10.19 16.51
CA GLN A 242 -19.83 -10.99 16.15
C GLN A 242 -18.73 -10.05 15.69
N LEU A 243 -17.56 -10.16 16.30
CA LEU A 243 -16.39 -9.34 15.99
C LEU A 243 -15.22 -10.24 15.60
N LEU A 244 -14.40 -9.75 14.67
CA LEU A 244 -13.14 -10.39 14.30
C LEU A 244 -11.98 -9.57 14.86
N MET A 245 -11.06 -10.23 15.55
CA MET A 245 -9.93 -9.61 16.23
C MET A 245 -8.61 -10.28 15.83
N TYR A 246 -7.53 -9.51 15.86
CA TYR A 246 -6.20 -9.92 15.37
C TYR A 246 -5.07 -9.73 16.39
N ASN A 247 -5.34 -9.05 17.50
CA ASN A 247 -4.31 -8.70 18.47
C ASN A 247 -4.74 -9.10 19.88
N TYR A 248 -5.61 -8.32 20.54
CA TYR A 248 -6.09 -8.59 21.88
C TYR A 248 -7.55 -8.15 22.07
N LEU A 249 -8.22 -8.73 23.07
CA LEU A 249 -9.52 -8.32 23.59
C LEU A 249 -9.35 -7.93 25.05
N SER A 250 -9.93 -6.79 25.45
CA SER A 250 -9.88 -6.29 26.83
C SER A 250 -11.27 -6.00 27.37
N ILE A 251 -11.47 -6.21 28.67
CA ILE A 251 -12.70 -5.94 29.41
C ILE A 251 -12.33 -5.32 30.76
N GLY A 252 -13.07 -4.29 31.20
CA GLY A 252 -12.85 -3.62 32.49
C GLY A 252 -12.12 -2.28 32.33
N VAL A 253 -11.22 -1.97 33.27
CA VAL A 253 -10.57 -0.66 33.37
C VAL A 253 -9.76 -0.32 32.11
N ASP A 254 -9.00 -1.28 31.59
CA ASP A 254 -8.17 -1.08 30.38
C ASP A 254 -9.03 -0.76 29.13
N ALA A 255 -10.14 -1.48 28.96
CA ALA A 255 -11.11 -1.20 27.90
C ALA A 255 -11.75 0.19 28.06
N GLN A 256 -12.06 0.59 29.29
CA GLN A 256 -12.62 1.92 29.59
C GLN A 256 -11.61 3.03 29.24
N VAL A 257 -10.35 2.88 29.63
CA VAL A 257 -9.26 3.83 29.30
C VAL A 257 -9.09 3.94 27.78
N THR A 258 -9.05 2.81 27.07
CA THR A 258 -8.95 2.79 25.59
C THR A 258 -10.13 3.50 24.93
N LEU A 259 -11.36 3.31 25.45
CA LEU A 259 -12.56 3.98 24.97
C LEU A 259 -12.49 5.50 25.19
N ASP A 260 -12.02 5.93 26.35
CA ASP A 260 -11.90 7.36 26.67
C ASP A 260 -10.82 8.03 25.83
N PHE A 261 -9.70 7.35 25.54
CA PHE A 261 -8.72 7.82 24.55
C PHE A 261 -9.33 7.95 23.15
N HIS A 262 -10.10 6.97 22.70
CA HIS A 262 -10.75 7.02 21.38
C HIS A 262 -11.74 8.20 21.28
N ARG A 263 -12.61 8.39 22.28
CA ARG A 263 -13.53 9.53 22.35
C ARG A 263 -12.79 10.86 22.38
N THR A 264 -11.65 10.92 23.08
CA THR A 264 -10.81 12.11 23.14
C THR A 264 -10.20 12.44 21.77
N ARG A 265 -9.77 11.43 20.99
CA ARG A 265 -9.27 11.62 19.61
C ARG A 265 -10.35 12.08 18.64
N GLU A 266 -11.60 11.69 18.85
CA GLU A 266 -12.74 12.15 18.03
C GLU A 266 -13.28 13.52 18.47
N SER A 267 -12.81 14.05 19.59
CA SER A 267 -13.25 15.36 20.10
C SER A 267 -12.75 16.50 19.20
N PRO A 268 -13.61 17.47 18.86
CA PRO A 268 -13.21 18.69 18.13
C PRO A 268 -12.08 19.48 18.82
N PHE A 269 -11.94 19.31 20.14
CA PHE A 269 -10.95 20.02 20.94
C PHE A 269 -9.58 19.34 20.99
N TYR A 270 -9.43 18.14 20.41
CA TYR A 270 -8.18 17.38 20.45
C TYR A 270 -7.00 18.16 19.84
N LEU A 271 -7.25 18.91 18.76
CA LEU A 271 -6.27 19.78 18.09
C LEU A 271 -5.71 20.90 18.98
N PHE A 272 -6.40 21.27 20.06
CA PHE A 272 -5.97 22.34 20.98
C PHE A 272 -5.34 21.81 22.27
N SER A 273 -5.21 20.49 22.40
CA SER A 273 -4.71 19.82 23.60
C SER A 273 -3.29 19.25 23.45
N SER A 274 -2.61 19.56 22.33
CA SER A 274 -1.20 19.19 22.06
C SER A 274 -0.25 20.35 22.31
#